data_AF-A0A6H2NMK2-F1
#
_entry.id   AF-A0A6H2NMK2-F1
#
_cell.length_a   1.000
_cell.length_b   1.000
_cell.length_c   1.000
_cell.angle_alpha   90.00
_cell.angle_beta   90.00
_cell.angle_gamma   90.00
#
_symmetry.space_group_name_H-M   'P 1'
#
loop_
_entity.id
_entity.type
_entity.pdbx_description
1 polymer ?
#
loop_
_entity_poly.entity_id
_entity_poly.type
_entity_poly.pdbx_seq_one_letter_code
_entity_poly.pdbx_strand_id
1 'polypeptide(L)'
;MPGWIEAVSQNLGQDVAPDLGKEQPTLSIQYPITTCLPAPPAEGLVGVIVKADGSLMQAPELLDSTNYPVLDDYALEQAAEKSFEPHNSPSPLARWLTVKVVYDAANCTP
;
A
#
# COMPACT_ATOMS: atom_id res chain seq x y z
N MET A 1 -2.78 -18.20 5.62
CA MET A 1 -2.39 -16.79 5.79
C MET A 1 -1.87 -16.32 4.44
N PRO A 2 -2.22 -15.14 3.93
CA PRO A 2 -1.61 -14.58 2.71
C PRO A 2 -0.07 -14.57 2.84
N GLY A 3 0.65 -15.09 1.85
CA GLY A 3 2.11 -15.32 1.94
C GLY A 3 2.96 -14.06 2.14
N TRP A 4 2.43 -12.88 1.80
CA TRP A 4 3.11 -11.62 2.05
C TRP A 4 3.18 -11.25 3.53
N ILE A 5 2.21 -11.67 4.35
CA ILE A 5 2.21 -11.43 5.81
C ILE A 5 3.30 -12.26 6.47
N GLU A 6 3.54 -13.48 5.98
CA GLU A 6 4.67 -14.30 6.45
C GLU A 6 6.01 -13.66 6.08
N ALA A 7 6.15 -13.12 4.88
CA ALA A 7 7.36 -12.41 4.46
C ALA A 7 7.63 -11.15 5.30
N VAL A 8 6.59 -10.35 5.56
CA VAL A 8 6.68 -9.14 6.39
C VAL A 8 6.95 -9.51 7.86
N SER A 9 6.33 -10.57 8.38
CA SER A 9 6.57 -11.06 9.75
C SER A 9 8.01 -11.55 9.97
N GLN A 10 8.67 -12.06 8.93
CA GLN A 10 10.07 -12.46 8.98
C GLN A 10 11.03 -11.25 9.06
N ASN A 11 10.64 -10.10 8.50
CA ASN A 11 11.45 -8.87 8.50
C ASN A 11 11.31 -8.03 9.78
N LEU A 12 10.20 -8.18 10.51
CA LEU A 12 9.89 -7.39 11.72
C LEU A 12 10.68 -7.75 12.99
N GLY A 13 11.40 -8.88 12.97
CA GLY A 13 11.99 -9.44 14.18
C GLY A 13 10.98 -10.28 14.97
N GLN A 14 11.44 -11.42 15.46
CA GLN A 14 10.65 -12.55 15.98
C GLN A 14 9.71 -12.28 17.19
N ASP A 15 9.69 -11.08 17.77
CA ASP A 15 9.00 -10.82 19.04
C ASP A 15 7.68 -10.04 18.93
N VAL A 16 7.30 -9.52 17.76
CA VAL A 16 6.00 -8.84 17.55
C VAL A 16 5.42 -9.21 16.18
N ALA A 17 4.92 -10.43 16.05
CA ALA A 17 4.18 -10.82 14.85
C ALA A 17 2.86 -10.02 14.79
N PRO A 18 2.62 -9.20 13.73
CA PRO A 18 1.38 -8.47 13.61
C PRO A 18 0.23 -9.43 13.33
N ASP A 19 -0.91 -9.20 13.96
CA ASP A 19 -2.12 -9.92 13.62
C ASP A 19 -2.60 -9.51 12.22
N LEU A 20 -3.18 -10.45 11.48
CA LEU A 20 -3.79 -10.12 10.20
C LEU A 20 -5.02 -9.24 10.43
N GLY A 21 -4.90 -7.98 10.00
CA GLY A 21 -5.99 -7.03 9.99
C GLY A 21 -6.88 -7.19 8.77
N LYS A 22 -7.30 -6.06 8.19
CA LYS A 22 -8.24 -6.01 7.07
C LYS A 22 -7.74 -5.09 5.97
N GLU A 23 -8.27 -5.31 4.78
CA GLU A 23 -8.17 -4.38 3.66
C GLU A 23 -8.64 -2.97 4.08
N GLN A 24 -7.88 -1.97 3.67
CA GLN A 24 -8.20 -0.56 3.84
C GLN A 24 -8.81 0.01 2.57
N PRO A 25 -9.46 1.19 2.64
CA PRO A 25 -9.94 1.87 1.44
C PRO A 25 -8.82 2.03 0.41
N THR A 26 -9.15 1.72 -0.84
CA THR A 26 -8.28 1.82 -2.02
C THR A 26 -7.55 3.15 -2.05
N LEU A 27 -6.27 3.09 -2.38
CA LEU A 27 -5.45 4.27 -2.61
C LEU A 27 -5.56 4.66 -4.09
N SER A 28 -6.29 5.73 -4.37
CA SER A 28 -6.44 6.25 -5.73
C SER A 28 -5.33 7.24 -6.06
N ILE A 29 -4.47 6.88 -7.01
CA ILE A 29 -3.37 7.72 -7.49
C ILE A 29 -3.81 8.42 -8.76
N GLN A 30 -3.84 9.74 -8.73
CA GLN A 30 -4.10 10.54 -9.94
C GLN A 30 -2.84 10.52 -10.80
N TYR A 31 -2.97 10.09 -12.06
CA TYR A 31 -1.90 10.24 -13.03
C TYR A 31 -1.90 11.70 -13.54
N PRO A 32 -0.91 12.54 -13.18
CA PRO A 32 -1.03 13.99 -13.34
C PRO A 32 -0.64 14.47 -14.74
N ILE A 33 -0.11 13.59 -15.57
CA ILE A 33 0.45 13.93 -16.89
C ILE A 33 -0.56 13.51 -17.96
N THR A 34 -0.68 14.31 -19.01
CA THR A 34 -1.47 13.93 -20.18
C THR A 34 -0.71 12.99 -21.12
N THR A 35 0.51 12.55 -20.80
CA THR A 35 1.31 11.68 -21.67
C THR A 35 0.87 10.23 -21.54
N CYS A 36 0.63 9.55 -22.66
CA CYS A 36 0.26 8.14 -22.62
C CYS A 36 1.39 7.29 -22.05
N LEU A 37 1.04 6.40 -21.14
CA LEU A 37 1.94 5.35 -20.68
C LEU A 37 2.07 4.27 -21.76
N PRO A 38 3.23 3.60 -21.90
CA PRO A 38 3.43 2.53 -22.87
C PRO A 38 2.41 1.39 -22.76
N ALA A 39 1.96 1.13 -21.53
CA ALA A 39 0.86 0.23 -21.20
C ALA A 39 -0.01 0.81 -20.07
N PRO A 40 -1.29 0.44 -19.95
CA PRO A 40 -2.08 0.80 -18.78
C PRO A 40 -1.41 0.32 -17.47
N PRO A 41 -1.41 1.13 -16.40
CA PRO A 41 -0.95 0.68 -15.08
C PRO A 41 -1.74 -0.53 -14.59
N ALA A 42 -1.04 -1.47 -13.97
CA ALA A 42 -1.68 -2.55 -13.23
C ALA A 42 -2.22 -2.06 -11.89
N GLU A 43 -3.10 -2.85 -11.26
CA GLU A 43 -3.43 -2.66 -9.85
C GLU A 43 -2.22 -3.02 -9.00
N GLY A 44 -1.87 -2.15 -8.05
CA GLY A 44 -0.79 -2.39 -7.09
C GLY A 44 -1.33 -2.76 -5.71
N LEU A 45 -0.43 -3.14 -4.80
CA LEU A 45 -0.79 -3.47 -3.43
C LEU A 45 0.28 -2.95 -2.47
N VAL A 46 -0.15 -2.20 -1.45
CA VAL A 46 0.74 -1.68 -0.41
C VAL A 46 0.37 -2.29 0.94
N GLY A 47 1.37 -2.83 1.64
CA GLY A 47 1.27 -3.37 2.99
C GLY A 47 1.67 -2.31 4.01
N VAL A 48 0.94 -2.27 5.12
CA VAL A 48 1.26 -1.40 6.26
C VAL A 48 1.09 -2.15 7.56
N ILE A 49 1.86 -1.75 8.57
CA ILE A 49 1.76 -2.30 9.92
C ILE A 49 1.40 -1.15 10.84
N VAL A 50 0.28 -1.30 11.52
CA VAL A 50 -0.33 -0.25 12.32
C VAL A 50 -0.30 -0.66 13.79
N LYS A 51 0.18 0.22 14.65
CA LYS A 51 0.13 0.06 16.11
C LYS A 51 -1.29 0.28 16.63
N ALA A 52 -1.53 -0.09 17.89
CA ALA A 52 -2.83 0.12 18.55
C ALA A 52 -3.35 1.56 18.50
N ASP A 53 -2.45 2.55 18.52
CA ASP A 53 -2.77 3.97 18.43
C ASP A 53 -3.10 4.47 17.01
N GLY A 54 -3.02 3.62 15.99
CA GLY A 54 -3.25 3.99 14.60
C GLY A 54 -2.00 4.52 13.87
N SER A 55 -0.85 4.63 14.55
CA SER A 55 0.40 5.05 13.92
C SER A 55 1.07 3.89 13.18
N LEU A 56 1.87 4.23 12.16
CA LEU A 56 2.68 3.23 11.45
C LEU A 56 3.82 2.74 12.35
N MET A 57 4.01 1.42 12.35
CA MET A 57 5.16 0.79 13.02
C MET A 57 6.44 0.92 12.21
N GLN A 58 6.33 0.85 10.89
CA GLN A 58 7.42 0.98 9.93
C GLN A 58 6.92 1.65 8.65
N ALA A 59 7.84 1.92 7.72
CA ALA A 59 7.48 2.41 6.40
C ALA A 59 6.55 1.39 5.69
N PRO A 60 5.59 1.88 4.88
CA PRO A 60 4.81 1.01 4.00
C PRO A 60 5.72 0.21 3.07
N GLU A 61 5.25 -0.98 2.68
CA GLU A 61 5.97 -1.85 1.75
C GLU A 61 5.12 -2.14 0.51
N LEU A 62 5.78 -2.21 -0.64
CA LEU A 62 5.13 -2.62 -1.88
C LEU A 62 5.01 -4.14 -1.90
N LEU A 63 3.78 -4.63 -1.99
CA LEU A 63 3.46 -6.05 -2.07
C LEU A 63 3.19 -6.49 -3.50
N ASP A 64 2.66 -5.57 -4.32
CA ASP A 64 2.46 -5.75 -5.76
C ASP A 64 2.61 -4.42 -6.50
N SER A 65 3.19 -4.44 -7.70
CA SER A 65 3.59 -3.24 -8.45
C SER A 65 2.53 -2.83 -9.47
N THR A 66 2.38 -1.52 -9.67
CA THR A 66 1.60 -0.93 -10.77
C THR A 66 2.28 -1.07 -12.14
N ASN A 67 3.47 -1.68 -12.19
CA ASN A 67 4.44 -1.70 -13.29
C ASN A 67 5.11 -0.35 -13.60
N TYR A 68 4.93 0.64 -12.72
CA TYR A 68 5.50 1.96 -12.87
C TYR A 68 6.14 2.40 -11.55
N PRO A 69 7.49 2.38 -11.43
CA PRO A 69 8.18 2.69 -10.18
C PRO A 69 7.79 4.04 -9.57
N VAL A 70 7.60 5.07 -10.40
CA VAL A 70 7.18 6.40 -9.95
C VAL A 70 5.77 6.38 -9.32
N LEU A 71 4.87 5.55 -9.85
CA LEU A 71 3.52 5.40 -9.30
C LEU A 71 3.54 4.55 -8.02
N ASP A 72 4.43 3.55 -7.95
CA ASP A 72 4.64 2.75 -6.75
C ASP A 72 5.24 3.58 -5.61
N ASP A 73 6.27 4.40 -5.89
CA ASP A 73 6.88 5.31 -4.92
C ASP A 73 5.85 6.30 -4.38
N TYR A 74 5.04 6.90 -5.27
CA TYR A 74 3.96 7.79 -4.86
C TYR A 74 2.88 7.08 -4.03
N ALA A 75 2.60 5.80 -4.32
CA ALA A 75 1.70 4.98 -3.51
C ALA A 75 2.23 4.80 -2.08
N LEU A 76 3.52 4.54 -1.94
CA LEU A 76 4.18 4.37 -0.65
C LEU A 76 4.18 5.67 0.15
N GLU A 77 4.47 6.81 -0.48
CA GLU A 77 4.40 8.13 0.15
C GLU A 77 3.00 8.43 0.67
N GLN A 78 1.98 8.25 -0.16
CA GLN A 78 0.58 8.48 0.23
C GLN A 78 0.12 7.51 1.33
N ALA A 79 0.59 6.26 1.32
CA ALA A 79 0.32 5.31 2.39
C ALA A 79 1.03 5.70 3.70
N ALA A 80 2.20 6.31 3.62
CA ALA A 80 2.96 6.78 4.78
C ALA A 80 2.32 8.01 5.46
N GLU A 81 1.68 8.87 4.66
CA GLU A 81 0.96 10.05 5.15
C GLU A 81 -0.47 9.74 5.63
N LYS A 82 -0.98 8.54 5.34
CA LYS A 82 -2.35 8.14 5.68
C LYS A 82 -2.51 7.93 7.18
N SER A 83 -3.59 8.47 7.73
CA SER A 83 -4.02 8.15 9.09
C SER A 83 -4.80 6.83 9.12
N PHE A 84 -4.48 5.96 10.07
CA PHE A 84 -5.19 4.69 10.27
C PHE A 84 -6.00 4.73 11.56
N GLU A 85 -7.19 4.13 11.52
CA GLU A 85 -8.04 4.05 12.71
C GLU A 85 -7.36 3.21 13.82
N PRO A 86 -7.31 3.76 15.06
CA PRO A 86 -6.80 3.03 16.20
C PRO A 86 -7.63 1.78 16.47
N HIS A 87 -7.05 0.83 17.19
CA HIS A 87 -7.70 -0.43 17.49
C HIS A 87 -7.42 -0.93 18.91
N ASN A 88 -8.34 -1.74 19.42
CA ASN A 88 -8.26 -2.26 20.79
C ASN A 88 -7.35 -3.49 20.92
N SER A 89 -6.82 -4.04 19.81
CA SER A 89 -5.84 -5.13 19.90
C SER A 89 -4.51 -4.62 20.47
N PRO A 90 -3.91 -5.32 21.45
CA PRO A 90 -2.57 -4.98 21.93
C PRO A 90 -1.48 -5.29 20.91
N SER A 91 -1.74 -6.22 19.97
CA SER A 91 -0.83 -6.57 18.89
C SER A 91 -0.97 -5.58 17.72
N PRO A 92 0.12 -5.24 17.01
CA PRO A 92 0.03 -4.48 15.77
C PRO A 92 -0.78 -5.23 14.72
N LEU A 93 -1.41 -4.49 13.79
CA LEU A 93 -2.19 -5.06 12.70
C LEU A 93 -1.48 -4.87 11.36
N ALA A 94 -1.31 -5.98 10.64
CA ALA A 94 -0.96 -5.97 9.23
C ALA A 94 -2.21 -5.64 8.40
N ARG A 95 -2.19 -4.53 7.68
CA ARG A 95 -3.27 -4.08 6.80
C ARG A 95 -2.72 -3.87 5.39
N TRP A 96 -3.59 -3.85 4.39
CA TRP A 96 -3.19 -3.63 3.01
C TRP A 96 -4.13 -2.64 2.32
N LEU A 97 -3.57 -1.93 1.35
CA LEU A 97 -4.25 -0.96 0.51
C LEU A 97 -4.08 -1.36 -0.94
N THR A 98 -5.20 -1.63 -1.61
CA THR A 98 -5.21 -1.77 -3.07
C THR A 98 -4.89 -0.42 -3.70
N VAL A 99 -3.91 -0.36 -4.60
CA VAL A 99 -3.50 0.84 -5.31
C VAL A 99 -4.16 0.85 -6.68
N LYS A 100 -4.92 1.90 -6.96
CA LYS A 100 -5.59 2.09 -8.25
C LYS A 100 -5.14 3.40 -8.88
N VAL A 101 -4.49 3.30 -10.03
CA VAL A 101 -4.09 4.48 -10.80
C VAL A 101 -5.27 4.94 -11.63
N VAL A 102 -5.68 6.20 -11.43
CA VAL A 102 -6.68 6.87 -12.26
C VAL A 102 -5.97 7.32 -13.53
N TYR A 103 -5.97 6.44 -14.52
CA TYR A 103 -5.36 6.65 -15.84
C TYR A 103 -6.45 6.75 -16.92
N ASP A 104 -6.47 7.87 -17.63
CA ASP A 104 -7.36 8.07 -18.77
C ASP A 104 -6.62 7.79 -20.08
N ALA A 105 -6.69 6.53 -20.52
CA ALA A 105 -6.08 6.10 -21.78
C ALA A 105 -6.74 6.75 -23.01
N ALA A 106 -7.94 7.30 -22.90
CA ALA A 106 -8.66 7.90 -24.02
C ALA A 106 -8.29 9.38 -24.22
N ASN A 107 -7.86 10.07 -23.15
CA ASN A 107 -7.54 11.49 -23.17
C ASN A 107 -6.05 11.80 -22.93
N CYS A 108 -5.17 10.87 -23.30
CA CYS A 108 -3.72 11.07 -23.27
C CYS A 108 -3.14 11.36 -24.67
N THR A 109 -2.01 12.07 -24.71
CA THR A 109 -1.20 12.36 -25.90
C THR A 109 0.05 11.46 -25.91
N PRO A 110 0.34 10.76 -27.02
CA PRO A 110 1.52 9.90 -27.14
C PRO A 110 2.84 10.67 -27.15
#